data_AF-A0A380A9L0-F1
#
_entry.id   AF-A0A380A9L0-F1
#
_cell.length_a   1.000
_cell.length_b   1.000
_cell.length_c   1.000
_cell.angle_alpha   90.00
_cell.angle_beta   90.00
_cell.angle_gamma   90.00
#
_symmetry.space_group_name_H-M   'P 1'
#
loop_
_entity.id
_entity.type
_entity.pdbx_description
1 polymer ?
#
loop_
_entity_poly.entity_id
_entity_poly.type
_entity_poly.pdbx_seq_one_letter_code
_entity_poly.pdbx_strand_id
1 'polypeptide(L)'
;MTYGTTSGKVYTGFRKPVPATIWTPQSLFDAHKARVLAAGGVIPDEVGCLARFKFIIDNNLLDRITTWAAPAFGVKKTADNHVERLFALRGVDFIAQMQKTGEPVMYDDSGVVPSVTVRITSAGGGYLLTDSVTLYHGNPYLIGGRMADSNTADVLGITAGQDINNLSMAYMRTMIKNQQTVNEAWRCGTRDSTWKNGNPAGDALGASRSPYAAYIPAAALFDVEGGKIYGYESGKLYDTATSKTGKLADISAYSVPIYIGGGFANGEVGACYGSLREIVFLHDASQQDASLISRL
;
A
#
# COMPACT_ATOMS: atom_id res chain seq x y z
N MET A 1 -26.96 12.08 31.06
CA MET A 1 -26.88 10.90 30.18
C MET A 1 -27.25 11.39 28.80
N THR A 2 -26.24 11.62 27.97
CA THR A 2 -26.38 12.36 26.71
C THR A 2 -25.84 11.46 25.61
N TYR A 3 -26.73 11.02 24.74
CA TYR A 3 -26.43 10.11 23.64
C TYR A 3 -25.68 10.87 22.54
N GLY A 4 -24.47 10.40 22.23
CA GLY A 4 -23.66 10.87 21.10
C GLY A 4 -24.08 10.13 19.83
N THR A 5 -24.30 10.90 18.78
CA THR A 5 -24.89 10.58 17.47
C THR A 5 -24.47 9.24 16.87
N THR A 6 -25.49 8.46 16.53
CA THR A 6 -25.51 7.32 15.60
C THR A 6 -24.75 7.61 14.29
N SER A 7 -23.86 6.70 13.87
CA SER A 7 -23.43 6.61 12.46
C SER A 7 -24.59 6.19 11.53
N GLY A 8 -25.78 5.94 12.08
CA GLY A 8 -27.01 5.62 11.37
C GLY A 8 -26.99 4.25 10.67
N LYS A 9 -25.91 3.47 10.78
CA LYS A 9 -25.77 2.19 10.10
C LYS A 9 -25.95 1.04 11.09
N VAL A 10 -26.93 0.18 10.81
CA VAL A 10 -27.08 -1.12 11.47
C VAL A 10 -25.92 -2.01 11.05
N TYR A 11 -25.18 -2.55 12.01
CA TYR A 11 -24.16 -3.56 11.77
C TYR A 11 -24.80 -4.86 11.29
N THR A 12 -24.48 -5.31 10.08
CA THR A 12 -25.00 -6.55 9.47
C THR A 12 -23.96 -7.68 9.38
N GLY A 13 -22.86 -7.60 10.13
CA GLY A 13 -21.77 -8.59 10.08
C GLY A 13 -22.00 -9.87 10.91
N PHE A 14 -21.14 -10.87 10.70
CA PHE A 14 -21.25 -12.24 11.25
C PHE A 14 -20.92 -12.41 12.75
N ARG A 15 -20.73 -11.33 13.53
CA ARG A 15 -20.44 -11.42 14.98
C ARG A 15 -21.67 -11.02 15.81
N LYS A 16 -21.83 -11.65 16.99
CA LYS A 16 -22.83 -11.22 17.99
C LYS A 16 -22.72 -9.71 18.23
N PRO A 17 -23.84 -8.97 18.39
CA PRO A 17 -23.79 -7.55 18.67
C PRO A 17 -23.06 -7.31 19.99
N VAL A 18 -21.88 -6.70 19.89
CA VAL A 18 -21.06 -6.26 21.01
C VAL A 18 -21.54 -4.85 21.38
N PRO A 19 -21.53 -4.44 22.66
CA PRO A 19 -21.78 -3.04 23.04
C PRO A 19 -20.98 -2.10 22.14
N ALA A 20 -21.62 -1.05 21.63
CA ALA A 20 -21.02 -0.13 20.69
C ALA A 20 -19.81 0.57 21.30
N THR A 21 -18.61 0.00 21.12
CA THR A 21 -17.38 0.76 21.27
C THR A 21 -17.41 1.82 20.18
N ILE A 22 -17.77 3.05 20.54
CA ILE A 22 -17.61 4.19 19.63
C ILE A 22 -16.10 4.36 19.48
N TRP A 23 -15.57 3.89 18.36
CA TRP A 23 -14.17 4.10 18.00
C TRP A 23 -14.00 5.58 17.66
N THR A 24 -13.57 6.36 18.65
CA THR A 24 -13.10 7.72 18.43
C THR A 24 -11.68 7.69 17.86
N PRO A 25 -11.24 8.73 17.13
CA PRO A 25 -9.85 8.84 16.69
C PRO A 25 -8.85 8.65 17.84
N GLN A 26 -9.16 9.21 19.02
CA GLN A 26 -8.35 9.05 20.22
C GLN A 26 -8.28 7.59 20.69
N SER A 27 -9.43 6.90 20.79
CA SER A 27 -9.44 5.50 21.23
C SER A 27 -8.67 4.57 20.29
N LEU A 28 -8.71 4.83 18.98
CA LEU A 28 -7.93 4.07 17.99
C LEU A 28 -6.44 4.38 18.10
N PHE A 29 -6.08 5.66 18.25
CA PHE A 29 -4.70 6.07 18.48
C PHE A 29 -4.13 5.44 19.75
N ASP A 30 -4.85 5.49 20.87
CA ASP A 30 -4.40 4.92 22.15
C ASP A 30 -4.20 3.40 22.05
N ALA A 31 -5.13 2.70 21.40
CA ALA A 31 -5.03 1.26 21.16
C ALA A 31 -3.84 0.92 20.24
N HIS A 32 -3.63 1.70 19.18
CA HIS A 32 -2.49 1.54 18.28
C HIS A 32 -1.16 1.82 18.99
N LYS A 33 -1.08 2.91 19.75
CA LYS A 33 0.10 3.26 20.55
C LYS A 33 0.45 2.19 21.57
N ALA A 34 -0.54 1.68 22.30
CA ALA A 34 -0.32 0.58 23.24
C ALA A 34 0.24 -0.67 22.54
N ARG A 35 -0.29 -1.02 21.36
CA ARG A 35 0.20 -2.14 20.56
C ARG A 35 1.63 -1.94 20.05
N VAL A 36 1.95 -0.74 19.56
CA VAL A 36 3.30 -0.40 19.07
C VAL A 36 4.32 -0.50 20.21
N LEU A 37 4.02 0.12 21.36
CA LEU A 37 4.92 0.13 22.52
C LEU A 37 5.10 -1.27 23.12
N ALA A 38 4.02 -2.06 23.23
CA ALA A 38 4.09 -3.43 23.74
C ALA A 38 4.98 -4.33 22.87
N ALA A 39 5.08 -4.05 21.57
CA ALA A 39 5.96 -4.75 20.64
C ALA A 39 7.39 -4.15 20.56
N GLY A 40 7.71 -3.15 21.40
CA GLY A 40 9.01 -2.46 21.41
C GLY A 40 9.22 -1.50 20.24
N GLY A 41 8.13 -1.07 19.58
CA GLY A 41 8.18 -0.07 18.52
C GLY A 41 8.02 1.35 19.04
N VAL A 42 8.05 2.30 18.11
CA VAL A 42 7.87 3.74 18.35
C VAL A 42 6.91 4.34 17.33
N ILE A 43 6.26 5.45 17.69
CA ILE A 43 5.47 6.29 16.79
C ILE A 43 6.20 7.63 16.63
N PRO A 44 6.97 7.83 15.55
CA PRO A 44 7.73 9.07 15.33
C PRO A 44 6.86 10.33 15.30
N ASP A 45 5.67 10.25 14.70
CA ASP A 45 4.73 11.36 14.57
C ASP A 45 3.38 11.00 15.18
N GLU A 46 3.27 11.14 16.51
CA GLU A 46 2.03 10.87 17.24
C GLU A 46 0.88 11.80 16.81
N VAL A 47 1.19 13.07 16.52
CA VAL A 47 0.18 14.07 16.12
C VAL A 47 -0.38 13.74 14.74
N GLY A 48 0.48 13.45 13.76
CA GLY A 48 0.07 13.01 12.44
C GLY A 48 -0.62 11.64 12.45
N CYS A 49 -0.22 10.73 13.34
CA CYS A 49 -0.89 9.44 13.54
C CYS A 49 -2.33 9.62 14.02
N LEU A 50 -2.56 10.47 15.04
CA LEU A 50 -3.91 10.81 15.51
C LEU A 50 -4.73 11.51 14.41
N ALA A 51 -4.12 12.45 13.68
CA ALA A 51 -4.77 13.11 12.55
C ALA A 51 -5.16 12.10 11.45
N ARG A 52 -4.35 11.06 11.24
CA ARG A 52 -4.66 9.99 10.28
C ARG A 52 -5.83 9.12 10.75
N PHE A 53 -5.91 8.78 12.04
CA PHE A 53 -7.10 8.11 12.56
C PHE A 53 -8.37 8.97 12.45
N LYS A 54 -8.26 10.29 12.65
CA LYS A 54 -9.35 11.22 12.41
C LYS A 54 -9.79 11.19 10.94
N PHE A 55 -8.86 11.26 10.01
CA PHE A 55 -9.15 11.13 8.58
C PHE A 55 -9.86 9.81 8.24
N ILE A 56 -9.40 8.68 8.80
CA ILE A 56 -10.00 7.36 8.57
C ILE A 56 -11.45 7.30 9.05
N ILE A 57 -11.73 7.84 10.24
CA ILE A 57 -13.08 7.88 10.82
C ILE A 57 -14.00 8.84 10.06
N ASP A 58 -13.55 10.07 9.82
CA ASP A 58 -14.35 11.11 9.15
C ASP A 58 -14.78 10.70 7.73
N ASN A 59 -14.01 9.83 7.08
CA ASN A 59 -14.28 9.33 5.74
C ASN A 59 -14.79 7.88 5.70
N ASN A 60 -15.18 7.32 6.86
CA ASN A 60 -15.76 5.98 6.97
C ASN A 60 -14.90 4.89 6.29
N LEU A 61 -13.58 4.95 6.47
CA LEU A 61 -12.61 4.04 5.83
C LEU A 61 -12.27 2.83 6.71
N LEU A 62 -12.51 2.89 8.02
CA LEU A 62 -11.97 1.94 9.00
C LEU A 62 -12.22 0.47 8.67
N ASP A 63 -13.44 0.12 8.27
CA ASP A 63 -13.83 -1.27 7.98
C ASP A 63 -13.46 -1.72 6.57
N ARG A 64 -12.96 -0.80 5.73
CA ARG A 64 -12.62 -1.04 4.32
C ARG A 64 -11.12 -1.23 4.09
N ILE A 65 -10.30 -1.05 5.13
CA ILE A 65 -8.84 -1.16 5.06
C ILE A 65 -8.41 -2.63 5.16
N THR A 66 -7.63 -3.07 4.17
CA THR A 66 -6.88 -4.34 4.21
C THR A 66 -5.56 -4.16 4.95
N THR A 67 -4.81 -3.11 4.60
CA THR A 67 -3.67 -2.64 5.39
C THR A 67 -3.41 -1.17 5.08
N TRP A 68 -2.97 -0.43 6.08
CA TRP A 68 -2.54 0.96 5.91
C TRP A 68 -1.36 1.24 6.83
N ALA A 69 -0.17 1.44 6.25
CA ALA A 69 1.06 1.62 7.00
C ALA A 69 1.83 2.86 6.52
N ALA A 70 2.44 3.54 7.48
CA ALA A 70 3.40 4.62 7.24
C ALA A 70 4.47 4.55 8.33
N PRO A 71 5.78 4.65 8.01
CA PRO A 71 6.85 4.59 9.00
C PRO A 71 6.73 5.66 10.09
N ALA A 72 6.16 6.81 9.75
CA ALA A 72 5.86 7.90 10.68
C ALA A 72 4.85 7.52 11.78
N PHE A 73 4.00 6.51 11.55
CA PHE A 73 2.90 6.17 12.44
C PHE A 73 3.11 4.88 13.24
N GLY A 74 4.25 4.23 13.08
CA GLY A 74 4.57 3.02 13.83
C GLY A 74 5.64 2.19 13.17
N VAL A 75 6.81 2.11 13.80
CA VAL A 75 7.94 1.29 13.35
C VAL A 75 8.61 0.61 14.53
N LYS A 76 9.01 -0.65 14.35
CA LYS A 76 9.99 -1.32 15.22
C LYS A 76 11.30 -1.41 14.45
N LYS A 77 12.38 -0.93 15.06
CA LYS A 77 13.72 -0.91 14.47
C LYS A 77 14.79 -1.25 15.49
N THR A 78 15.92 -1.75 15.01
CA THR A 78 17.14 -1.98 15.80
C THR A 78 17.87 -0.65 16.08
N ALA A 79 18.95 -0.71 16.85
CA ALA A 79 19.82 0.45 17.11
C ALA A 79 20.46 1.01 15.82
N ASP A 80 20.71 0.15 14.84
CA ASP A 80 21.29 0.52 13.53
C ASP A 80 20.23 0.96 12.50
N ASN A 81 19.02 1.28 12.96
CA ASN A 81 17.87 1.62 12.12
C ASN A 81 17.41 0.51 11.16
N HIS A 82 17.75 -0.76 11.41
CA HIS A 82 17.18 -1.87 10.65
C HIS A 82 15.71 -2.05 11.06
N VAL A 83 14.81 -1.95 10.10
CA VAL A 83 13.37 -2.13 10.33
C VAL A 83 13.10 -3.61 10.54
N GLU A 84 12.37 -3.92 11.60
CA GLU A 84 11.85 -5.27 11.86
C GLU A 84 10.35 -5.34 11.52
N ARG A 85 9.61 -4.25 11.76
CA ARG A 85 8.16 -4.18 11.55
C ARG A 85 7.70 -2.75 11.26
N LEU A 86 6.76 -2.61 10.33
CA LEU A 86 5.90 -1.43 10.21
C LEU A 86 4.50 -1.78 10.67
N PHE A 87 4.01 -0.99 11.62
CA PHE A 87 2.71 -1.21 12.21
C PHE A 87 1.64 -0.56 11.34
N ALA A 88 0.70 -1.36 10.84
CA ALA A 88 -0.43 -0.83 10.12
C ALA A 88 -1.42 -0.18 11.10
N LEU A 89 -1.95 0.99 10.76
CA LEU A 89 -3.01 1.67 11.53
C LEU A 89 -4.25 0.78 11.68
N ARG A 90 -4.49 -0.07 10.68
CA ARG A 90 -5.54 -1.07 10.63
C ARG A 90 -5.12 -2.21 9.69
N GLY A 91 -5.63 -3.41 9.94
CA GLY A 91 -5.32 -4.58 9.12
C GLY A 91 -4.05 -5.28 9.57
N VAL A 92 -3.29 -5.79 8.60
CA VAL A 92 -2.05 -6.56 8.85
C VAL A 92 -0.81 -5.68 8.81
N ASP A 93 0.14 -5.94 9.70
CA ASP A 93 1.45 -5.27 9.75
C ASP A 93 2.35 -5.75 8.60
N PHE A 94 3.37 -4.96 8.28
CA PHE A 94 4.48 -5.40 7.43
C PHE A 94 5.66 -5.83 8.30
N ILE A 95 6.22 -6.99 8.01
CA ILE A 95 7.40 -7.55 8.67
C ILE A 95 8.56 -7.53 7.69
N ALA A 96 9.74 -7.12 8.15
CA ALA A 96 10.93 -7.19 7.33
C ALA A 96 11.37 -8.65 7.17
N GLN A 97 11.68 -9.03 5.94
CA GLN A 97 12.21 -10.34 5.56
C GLN A 97 13.53 -10.13 4.84
N MET A 98 14.46 -11.06 5.03
CA MET A 98 15.73 -11.07 4.32
C MET A 98 15.70 -12.09 3.18
N GLN A 99 16.07 -11.65 1.99
CA GLN A 99 16.43 -12.53 0.88
C GLN A 99 17.95 -12.56 0.76
N LYS A 100 18.57 -13.73 0.91
CA LYS A 100 20.03 -13.93 0.82
C LYS A 100 20.78 -12.98 1.81
N THR A 101 21.95 -12.46 1.44
CA THR A 101 22.89 -11.80 2.36
C THR A 101 23.03 -10.29 2.13
N GLY A 102 22.00 -9.62 1.60
CA GLY A 102 22.06 -8.19 1.26
C GLY A 102 21.78 -7.23 2.43
N GLU A 103 21.56 -5.96 2.09
CA GLU A 103 21.26 -4.89 3.06
C GLU A 103 19.84 -5.06 3.65
N PRO A 104 19.64 -4.87 4.97
CA PRO A 104 18.31 -4.93 5.57
C PRO A 104 17.44 -3.73 5.15
N VAL A 105 16.14 -3.80 5.43
CA VAL A 105 15.26 -2.64 5.28
C VAL A 105 15.67 -1.57 6.28
N MET A 106 15.93 -0.36 5.81
CA MET A 106 16.44 0.74 6.64
C MET A 106 15.33 1.73 6.97
N TYR A 107 15.31 2.25 8.19
CA TYR A 107 14.50 3.40 8.56
C TYR A 107 15.29 4.69 8.31
N ASP A 108 14.68 5.65 7.63
CA ASP A 108 15.28 6.94 7.30
C ASP A 108 14.38 8.08 7.79
N ASP A 109 14.88 8.84 8.76
CA ASP A 109 14.28 10.06 9.31
C ASP A 109 15.06 11.34 8.97
N SER A 110 15.97 11.29 8.00
CA SER A 110 16.74 12.47 7.56
C SER A 110 15.88 13.49 6.81
N GLY A 111 14.73 13.07 6.26
CA GLY A 111 13.79 13.93 5.55
C GLY A 111 12.66 14.49 6.43
N VAL A 112 11.84 15.36 5.84
CA VAL A 112 10.67 15.98 6.51
C VAL A 112 9.66 14.95 7.02
N VAL A 113 9.49 13.85 6.29
CA VAL A 113 8.61 12.73 6.67
C VAL A 113 9.46 11.46 6.66
N PRO A 114 9.48 10.70 7.78
CA PRO A 114 10.20 9.44 7.84
C PRO A 114 9.76 8.46 6.74
N SER A 115 10.71 7.67 6.27
CA SER A 115 10.49 6.65 5.27
C SER A 115 11.19 5.35 5.66
N VAL A 116 10.85 4.27 4.96
CA VAL A 116 11.67 3.07 4.93
C VAL A 116 12.29 2.92 3.56
N THR A 117 13.53 2.45 3.55
CA THR A 117 14.31 2.22 2.34
C THR A 117 14.49 0.72 2.16
N VAL A 118 14.14 0.26 0.96
CA VAL A 118 14.28 -1.13 0.52
C VAL A 118 15.31 -1.15 -0.59
N ARG A 119 16.37 -1.95 -0.40
CA ARG A 119 17.43 -2.13 -1.39
C ARG A 119 17.75 -3.59 -1.55
N ILE A 120 17.55 -4.08 -2.77
CA ILE A 120 17.78 -5.47 -3.16
C ILE A 120 18.71 -5.46 -4.36
N THR A 121 19.80 -6.22 -4.25
CA THR A 121 20.80 -6.39 -5.32
C THR A 121 20.86 -7.86 -5.74
N SER A 122 21.76 -8.21 -6.65
CA SER A 122 22.04 -9.61 -6.99
C SER A 122 22.51 -10.44 -5.79
N ALA A 123 23.11 -9.81 -4.77
CA ALA A 123 23.50 -10.46 -3.52
C ALA A 123 22.33 -10.69 -2.53
N GLY A 124 21.14 -10.14 -2.85
CA GLY A 124 19.98 -10.12 -1.97
C GLY A 124 19.71 -8.75 -1.35
N GLY A 125 18.83 -8.76 -0.36
CA GLY A 125 18.40 -7.59 0.39
C GLY A 125 17.16 -7.86 1.23
N GLY A 126 16.85 -6.93 2.11
CA GLY A 126 15.64 -6.91 2.91
C GLY A 126 14.46 -6.38 2.12
N TYR A 127 13.28 -6.90 2.36
CA TYR A 127 12.01 -6.42 1.82
C TYR A 127 10.92 -6.53 2.90
N LEU A 128 9.76 -5.92 2.66
CA LEU A 128 8.65 -5.97 3.60
C LEU A 128 7.55 -6.90 3.09
N LEU A 129 6.95 -7.65 4.00
CA LEU A 129 5.90 -8.61 3.69
C LEU A 129 4.83 -8.61 4.79
N THR A 130 3.56 -8.67 4.43
CA THR A 130 2.48 -8.89 5.40
C THR A 130 2.23 -10.37 5.67
N ASP A 131 1.39 -10.69 6.65
CA ASP A 131 0.67 -11.96 6.64
C ASP A 131 -0.24 -12.05 5.40
N SER A 132 -0.67 -13.25 5.02
CA SER A 132 -1.56 -13.44 3.87
C SER A 132 -2.89 -12.71 4.04
N VAL A 133 -3.30 -11.98 3.00
CA VAL A 133 -4.56 -11.25 2.95
C VAL A 133 -5.27 -11.46 1.62
N THR A 134 -6.58 -11.35 1.65
CA THR A 134 -7.40 -11.22 0.44
C THR A 134 -7.65 -9.74 0.20
N LEU A 135 -7.27 -9.24 -0.97
CA LEU A 135 -7.47 -7.82 -1.32
C LEU A 135 -8.85 -7.59 -1.96
N TYR A 136 -9.30 -8.49 -2.82
CA TYR A 136 -10.55 -8.34 -3.56
C TYR A 136 -11.65 -9.22 -2.98
N HIS A 137 -12.77 -8.62 -2.61
CA HIS A 137 -13.93 -9.32 -2.00
C HIS A 137 -15.21 -9.20 -2.84
N GLY A 138 -15.09 -8.93 -4.15
CA GLY A 138 -16.23 -8.74 -5.06
C GLY A 138 -16.52 -7.29 -5.41
N ASN A 139 -16.11 -6.33 -4.57
CA ASN A 139 -16.24 -4.89 -4.80
C ASN A 139 -14.94 -4.28 -5.35
N PRO A 140 -14.99 -3.12 -6.04
CA PRO A 140 -13.78 -2.43 -6.46
C PRO A 140 -12.84 -2.20 -5.28
N TYR A 141 -11.56 -2.50 -5.48
CA TYR A 141 -10.52 -2.33 -4.46
C TYR A 141 -9.61 -1.16 -4.82
N LEU A 142 -8.82 -0.68 -3.87
CA LEU A 142 -7.96 0.49 -4.05
C LEU A 142 -6.55 0.24 -3.53
N ILE A 143 -5.57 0.76 -4.27
CA ILE A 143 -4.19 0.89 -3.82
C ILE A 143 -3.81 2.37 -3.89
N GLY A 144 -3.25 2.92 -2.83
CA GLY A 144 -2.70 4.27 -2.85
C GLY A 144 -1.45 4.37 -1.99
N GLY A 145 -0.62 5.37 -2.26
CA GLY A 145 0.62 5.52 -1.52
C GLY A 145 1.51 6.66 -1.97
N ARG A 146 2.68 6.71 -1.32
CA ARG A 146 3.76 7.66 -1.51
C ARG A 146 5.08 6.90 -1.49
N MET A 147 5.61 6.64 -2.67
CA MET A 147 6.84 5.89 -2.88
C MET A 147 7.82 6.71 -3.69
N ALA A 148 9.09 6.36 -3.61
CA ALA A 148 10.14 6.94 -4.44
C ALA A 148 11.12 5.87 -4.88
N ASP A 149 11.60 5.98 -6.11
CA ASP A 149 12.80 5.31 -6.56
C ASP A 149 14.01 6.19 -6.24
N SER A 150 15.08 5.57 -5.75
CA SER A 150 16.29 6.24 -5.27
C SER A 150 17.50 5.98 -6.17
N ASN A 151 17.38 5.10 -7.17
CA ASN A 151 18.46 4.84 -8.12
C ASN A 151 18.18 5.47 -9.49
N THR A 152 19.06 6.36 -9.94
CA THR A 152 18.96 7.01 -11.26
C THR A 152 19.68 6.23 -12.37
N ALA A 153 20.42 5.18 -12.01
CA ALA A 153 21.32 4.48 -12.93
C ALA A 153 20.77 3.13 -13.46
N ASP A 154 19.62 2.67 -12.97
CA ASP A 154 19.03 1.40 -13.39
C ASP A 154 17.62 1.56 -14.00
N VAL A 155 16.93 0.43 -14.18
CA VAL A 155 15.54 0.35 -14.64
C VAL A 155 14.71 -0.45 -13.64
N LEU A 156 15.04 -0.32 -12.35
CA LEU A 156 14.53 -1.16 -11.27
C LEU A 156 13.69 -0.30 -10.31
N GLY A 157 12.37 -0.46 -10.39
CA GLY A 157 11.46 0.27 -9.50
C GLY A 157 11.18 -0.45 -8.18
N ILE A 158 10.81 0.32 -7.16
CA ILE A 158 10.13 -0.21 -5.97
C ILE A 158 8.64 -0.42 -6.25
N THR A 159 8.10 -1.55 -5.82
CA THR A 159 6.74 -2.02 -6.05
C THR A 159 6.12 -2.43 -4.73
N ALA A 160 4.87 -2.05 -4.51
CA ALA A 160 4.04 -2.53 -3.42
C ALA A 160 2.80 -3.21 -4.00
N GLY A 161 2.48 -4.44 -3.59
CA GLY A 161 1.33 -5.15 -4.15
C GLY A 161 1.24 -6.63 -3.81
N GLN A 162 0.34 -7.32 -4.49
CA GLN A 162 0.23 -8.78 -4.46
C GLN A 162 0.84 -9.39 -5.72
N ASP A 163 1.66 -10.42 -5.52
CA ASP A 163 2.13 -11.31 -6.57
C ASP A 163 1.36 -12.64 -6.47
N ILE A 164 0.89 -13.15 -7.62
CA ILE A 164 0.31 -14.48 -7.72
C ILE A 164 0.95 -15.18 -8.90
N ASN A 165 1.60 -16.32 -8.65
CA ASN A 165 2.29 -17.11 -9.68
C ASN A 165 3.38 -16.32 -10.45
N ASN A 166 4.16 -15.47 -9.77
CA ASN A 166 5.18 -14.58 -10.37
C ASN A 166 4.60 -13.52 -11.31
N LEU A 167 3.33 -13.18 -11.12
CA LEU A 167 2.67 -12.09 -11.81
C LEU A 167 2.23 -11.05 -10.78
N SER A 168 2.70 -9.81 -10.94
CA SER A 168 2.13 -8.69 -10.21
C SER A 168 0.65 -8.54 -10.58
N MET A 169 -0.23 -8.78 -9.62
CA MET A 169 -1.68 -8.84 -9.82
C MET A 169 -2.39 -7.58 -9.37
N ALA A 170 -1.90 -6.91 -8.34
CA ALA A 170 -2.49 -5.67 -7.86
C ALA A 170 -1.37 -4.86 -7.22
N TYR A 171 -0.84 -3.88 -7.96
CA TYR A 171 0.39 -3.21 -7.53
C TYR A 171 0.38 -1.70 -7.79
N MET A 172 1.19 -1.01 -6.99
CA MET A 172 1.70 0.34 -7.21
C MET A 172 3.23 0.28 -7.36
N ARG A 173 3.80 1.05 -8.28
CA ARG A 173 5.24 1.11 -8.56
C ARG A 173 5.71 2.55 -8.78
N THR A 174 6.96 2.82 -8.44
CA THR A 174 7.72 4.00 -8.89
C THR A 174 9.03 3.55 -9.49
N MET A 175 9.48 4.21 -10.57
CA MET A 175 10.68 3.79 -11.30
C MET A 175 11.31 4.95 -12.06
N ILE A 176 12.62 5.12 -11.92
CA ILE A 176 13.46 5.96 -12.78
C ILE A 176 14.06 5.04 -13.85
N LYS A 177 14.02 5.44 -15.12
CA LYS A 177 14.71 4.68 -16.19
C LYS A 177 16.02 5.35 -16.55
N ASN A 178 17.08 4.55 -16.60
CA ASN A 178 18.32 4.91 -17.28
C ASN A 178 18.01 5.38 -18.71
N GLN A 179 18.48 6.58 -19.08
CA GLN A 179 18.18 7.31 -20.34
C GLN A 179 16.77 7.97 -20.46
N GLN A 180 16.11 8.27 -19.34
CA GLN A 180 15.08 9.32 -19.17
C GLN A 180 13.81 9.29 -20.06
N THR A 181 13.59 8.28 -20.90
CA THR A 181 12.38 8.26 -21.76
C THR A 181 11.08 8.11 -20.97
N VAL A 182 11.11 7.44 -19.80
CA VAL A 182 9.95 7.33 -18.90
C VAL A 182 10.42 7.26 -17.45
N ASN A 183 10.09 8.28 -16.66
CA ASN A 183 10.26 8.33 -15.21
C ASN A 183 8.87 8.19 -14.57
N GLU A 184 8.55 7.00 -14.07
CA GLU A 184 7.26 6.69 -13.46
C GLU A 184 7.23 7.30 -12.05
N ALA A 185 6.66 8.49 -11.93
CA ALA A 185 6.39 9.12 -10.63
C ALA A 185 5.44 8.25 -9.79
N TRP A 186 4.52 7.55 -10.47
CA TRP A 186 3.76 6.42 -9.97
C TRP A 186 3.14 5.64 -11.14
N ARG A 187 2.89 4.35 -10.93
CA ARG A 187 2.19 3.45 -11.84
C ARG A 187 1.37 2.46 -11.02
N CYS A 188 0.14 2.19 -11.43
CA CYS A 188 -0.68 1.13 -10.86
C CYS A 188 -1.15 0.18 -11.96
N GLY A 189 -1.23 -1.11 -11.65
CA GLY A 189 -1.58 -2.12 -12.64
C GLY A 189 -2.07 -3.43 -12.08
N THR A 190 -2.67 -4.21 -12.98
CA THR A 190 -3.15 -5.57 -12.74
C THR A 190 -3.08 -6.38 -14.04
N ARG A 191 -3.52 -7.63 -14.00
CA ARG A 191 -3.68 -8.50 -15.17
C ARG A 191 -5.11 -8.46 -15.69
N ASP A 192 -5.30 -8.92 -16.91
CA ASP A 192 -6.62 -9.16 -17.50
C ASP A 192 -7.26 -10.43 -16.93
N SER A 193 -8.58 -10.60 -17.07
CA SER A 193 -9.30 -11.79 -16.57
C SER A 193 -8.80 -13.14 -17.12
N THR A 194 -8.11 -13.14 -18.27
CA THR A 194 -7.52 -14.34 -18.90
C THR A 194 -6.11 -14.68 -18.39
N TRP A 195 -5.65 -14.06 -17.30
CA TRP A 195 -4.32 -14.29 -16.74
C TRP A 195 -4.06 -15.75 -16.32
N LYS A 196 -5.12 -16.45 -15.88
CA LYS A 196 -5.09 -17.89 -15.67
C LYS A 196 -4.97 -18.54 -17.05
N ASN A 197 -4.01 -19.45 -17.23
CA ASN A 197 -3.54 -20.06 -18.51
C ASN A 197 -2.22 -19.49 -19.07
N GLY A 198 -1.39 -18.86 -18.23
CA GLY A 198 -0.04 -18.44 -18.63
C GLY A 198 0.00 -17.19 -19.50
N ASN A 199 -1.12 -16.47 -19.64
CA ASN A 199 -1.16 -15.20 -20.34
C ASN A 199 -0.75 -14.05 -19.41
N PRO A 200 0.36 -13.35 -19.65
CA PRO A 200 0.78 -12.22 -18.83
C PRO A 200 0.03 -10.92 -19.20
N ALA A 201 -0.97 -10.94 -20.10
CA ALA A 201 -1.70 -9.75 -20.49
C ALA A 201 -2.32 -9.02 -19.28
N GLY A 202 -2.28 -7.70 -19.36
CA GLY A 202 -2.72 -6.82 -18.30
C GLY A 202 -2.53 -5.38 -18.70
N ASP A 203 -3.15 -4.52 -17.92
CA ASP A 203 -3.11 -3.09 -18.12
C ASP A 203 -2.58 -2.38 -16.89
N ALA A 204 -1.98 -1.23 -17.14
CA ALA A 204 -1.47 -0.35 -16.12
C ALA A 204 -1.54 1.08 -16.63
N LEU A 205 -1.71 1.99 -15.70
CA LEU A 205 -1.66 3.43 -15.92
C LEU A 205 -0.66 4.04 -14.97
N GLY A 206 -0.19 5.24 -15.26
CA GLY A 206 0.73 5.94 -14.38
C GLY A 206 1.10 7.30 -14.90
N ALA A 207 1.64 8.12 -14.00
CA ALA A 207 2.16 9.43 -14.34
C ALA A 207 3.65 9.36 -14.63
N SER A 208 4.05 9.93 -15.77
CA SER A 208 5.45 10.17 -16.12
C SER A 208 5.84 11.61 -15.84
N ARG A 209 7.05 11.86 -15.33
CA ARG A 209 7.56 13.21 -15.03
C ARG A 209 9.01 13.40 -15.48
N SER A 210 9.29 14.47 -16.20
CA SER A 210 10.66 14.88 -16.53
C SER A 210 10.86 16.32 -16.04
N PRO A 211 11.67 16.56 -14.99
CA PRO A 211 12.45 15.59 -14.19
C PRO A 211 11.58 14.67 -13.30
N TYR A 212 12.18 13.60 -12.75
CA TYR A 212 11.50 12.68 -11.82
C TYR A 212 10.95 13.41 -10.59
N ALA A 213 9.75 13.01 -10.15
CA ALA A 213 9.11 13.54 -8.96
C ALA A 213 8.84 12.40 -7.97
N ALA A 214 9.53 12.45 -6.83
CA ALA A 214 9.41 11.47 -5.76
C ALA A 214 8.17 11.70 -4.88
N TYR A 215 7.63 10.64 -4.29
CA TYR A 215 6.56 10.69 -3.29
C TYR A 215 5.28 11.43 -3.71
N ILE A 216 4.97 11.43 -5.01
CA ILE A 216 3.70 11.97 -5.49
C ILE A 216 2.55 11.15 -4.88
N PRO A 217 1.62 11.80 -4.15
CA PRO A 217 0.43 11.12 -3.66
C PRO A 217 -0.43 10.62 -4.81
N ALA A 218 -0.62 9.32 -4.87
CA ALA A 218 -1.40 8.69 -5.92
C ALA A 218 -2.27 7.56 -5.38
N ALA A 219 -3.37 7.31 -6.07
CA ALA A 219 -4.26 6.19 -5.79
C ALA A 219 -4.81 5.61 -7.09
N ALA A 220 -5.08 4.31 -7.11
CA ALA A 220 -5.78 3.65 -8.21
C ALA A 220 -6.96 2.83 -7.66
N LEU A 221 -8.13 3.05 -8.25
CA LEU A 221 -9.32 2.23 -8.05
C LEU A 221 -9.36 1.15 -9.13
N PHE A 222 -9.53 -0.10 -8.73
CA PHE A 222 -9.60 -1.26 -9.60
C PHE A 222 -11.03 -1.78 -9.64
N ASP A 223 -11.75 -1.45 -10.71
CA ASP A 223 -13.07 -1.98 -11.01
C ASP A 223 -12.92 -3.29 -11.79
N VAL A 224 -12.93 -4.40 -11.04
CA VAL A 224 -12.66 -5.74 -11.59
C VAL A 224 -13.71 -6.15 -12.61
N GLU A 225 -14.99 -5.97 -12.27
CA GLU A 225 -16.11 -6.37 -13.11
C GLU A 225 -16.31 -5.43 -14.31
N GLY A 226 -16.03 -4.13 -14.15
CA GLY A 226 -16.04 -3.16 -15.24
C GLY A 226 -14.79 -3.16 -16.11
N GLY A 227 -13.76 -3.95 -15.73
CA GLY A 227 -12.52 -4.05 -16.49
C GLY A 227 -11.69 -2.77 -16.52
N LYS A 228 -11.75 -1.93 -15.47
CA LYS A 228 -11.15 -0.59 -15.49
C LYS A 228 -10.27 -0.30 -14.29
N ILE A 229 -9.16 0.38 -14.56
CA ILE A 229 -8.31 1.00 -13.54
C ILE A 229 -8.47 2.51 -13.66
N TYR A 230 -8.79 3.19 -12.57
CA TYR A 230 -8.90 4.65 -12.52
C TYR A 230 -7.78 5.20 -11.66
N GLY A 231 -6.84 5.92 -12.26
CA GLY A 231 -5.70 6.52 -11.57
C GLY A 231 -5.98 7.94 -11.14
N TYR A 232 -5.65 8.28 -9.90
CA TYR A 232 -5.84 9.60 -9.32
C TYR A 232 -4.53 10.16 -8.79
N GLU A 233 -4.34 11.46 -9.00
CA GLU A 233 -3.23 12.24 -8.45
C GLU A 233 -3.79 13.56 -7.91
N SER A 234 -3.37 13.96 -6.71
CA SER A 234 -3.80 15.22 -6.08
C SER A 234 -5.32 15.40 -6.05
N GLY A 235 -6.06 14.30 -5.92
CA GLY A 235 -7.51 14.26 -5.88
C GLY A 235 -8.25 14.42 -7.20
N LYS A 236 -7.56 14.37 -8.33
CA LYS A 236 -8.18 14.40 -9.66
C LYS A 236 -7.93 13.09 -10.38
N LEU A 237 -8.91 12.64 -11.17
CA LEU A 237 -8.69 11.55 -12.12
C LEU A 237 -7.59 12.00 -13.09
N TYR A 238 -6.51 11.22 -13.13
CA TYR A 238 -5.37 11.44 -13.99
C TYR A 238 -5.52 10.69 -15.31
N ASP A 239 -5.83 9.38 -15.23
CA ASP A 239 -5.97 8.52 -16.40
C ASP A 239 -6.85 7.30 -16.09
N THR A 240 -7.27 6.58 -17.14
CA THR A 240 -8.03 5.33 -17.04
C THR A 240 -7.47 4.29 -17.99
N ALA A 241 -7.22 3.08 -17.48
CA ALA A 241 -6.87 1.91 -18.29
C ALA A 241 -8.08 0.97 -18.39
N THR A 242 -8.23 0.30 -19.52
CA THR A 242 -9.35 -0.62 -19.80
C THR A 242 -8.83 -1.96 -20.28
N SER A 243 -9.22 -3.03 -19.58
CA SER A 243 -8.90 -4.41 -19.94
C SER A 243 -9.38 -4.75 -21.34
N LYS A 244 -8.51 -5.38 -22.12
CA LYS A 244 -8.86 -5.93 -23.44
C LYS A 244 -9.87 -7.07 -23.37
N THR A 245 -9.99 -7.72 -22.21
CA THR A 245 -10.90 -8.84 -21.99
C THR A 245 -12.26 -8.40 -21.42
N GLY A 246 -12.42 -7.11 -21.14
CA GLY A 246 -13.63 -6.55 -20.51
C GLY A 246 -13.70 -6.72 -18.99
N LYS A 247 -12.78 -7.47 -18.37
CA LYS A 247 -12.67 -7.64 -16.91
C LYS A 247 -11.21 -7.67 -16.47
N LEU A 248 -10.92 -7.12 -15.29
CA LEU A 248 -9.61 -7.29 -14.66
C LEU A 248 -9.48 -8.70 -14.08
N ALA A 249 -8.28 -9.06 -13.64
CA ALA A 249 -8.03 -10.31 -12.95
C ALA A 249 -8.85 -10.44 -11.66
N ASP A 250 -9.68 -11.48 -11.59
CA ASP A 250 -10.32 -11.88 -10.34
C ASP A 250 -9.30 -12.60 -9.44
N ILE A 251 -8.95 -11.93 -8.35
CA ILE A 251 -8.03 -12.41 -7.31
C ILE A 251 -8.75 -12.77 -5.99
N SER A 252 -10.08 -12.85 -5.97
CA SER A 252 -10.88 -13.05 -4.75
C SER A 252 -10.62 -14.39 -4.06
N ALA A 253 -10.21 -15.41 -4.83
CA ALA A 253 -9.88 -16.74 -4.32
C ALA A 253 -8.48 -16.84 -3.70
N TYR A 254 -7.68 -15.76 -3.74
CA TYR A 254 -6.29 -15.78 -3.30
C TYR A 254 -6.13 -15.01 -1.99
N SER A 255 -5.49 -15.69 -1.03
CA SER A 255 -4.99 -15.09 0.20
C SER A 255 -3.48 -15.16 0.14
N VAL A 256 -2.85 -14.05 -0.27
CA VAL A 256 -1.39 -13.94 -0.43
C VAL A 256 -0.89 -12.67 0.25
N PRO A 257 0.37 -12.65 0.70
CA PRO A 257 0.95 -11.46 1.28
C PRO A 257 0.95 -10.26 0.33
N ILE A 258 0.90 -9.07 0.91
CA ILE A 258 1.31 -7.84 0.23
C ILE A 258 2.80 -7.65 0.51
N TYR A 259 3.58 -7.40 -0.54
CA TYR A 259 5.00 -7.14 -0.43
C TYR A 259 5.34 -5.68 -0.74
N ILE A 260 6.50 -5.23 -0.28
CA ILE A 260 7.14 -3.98 -0.70
C ILE A 260 8.62 -4.26 -0.99
N GLY A 261 9.01 -4.11 -2.26
CA GLY A 261 10.33 -4.46 -2.77
C GLY A 261 10.37 -4.37 -4.29
N GLY A 262 11.21 -5.16 -4.96
CA GLY A 262 11.18 -5.27 -6.42
C GLY A 262 10.02 -6.11 -6.93
N GLY A 263 9.77 -6.10 -8.25
CA GLY A 263 8.82 -7.03 -8.86
C GLY A 263 9.27 -8.49 -8.66
N PHE A 264 8.33 -9.40 -8.43
CA PHE A 264 8.64 -10.82 -8.28
C PHE A 264 9.04 -11.45 -9.63
N ALA A 265 10.06 -12.30 -9.58
CA ALA A 265 10.44 -13.17 -10.69
C ALA A 265 11.07 -14.45 -10.14
N ASN A 266 10.65 -15.60 -10.66
CA ASN A 266 11.20 -16.92 -10.28
C ASN A 266 11.16 -17.21 -8.77
N GLY A 267 10.09 -16.79 -8.08
CA GLY A 267 9.91 -16.98 -6.64
C GLY A 267 10.73 -16.05 -5.75
N GLU A 268 11.48 -15.11 -6.34
CA GLU A 268 12.30 -14.13 -5.62
C GLU A 268 11.78 -12.71 -5.86
N VAL A 269 11.97 -11.85 -4.85
CA VAL A 269 11.77 -10.41 -5.00
C VAL A 269 12.94 -9.86 -5.82
N GLY A 270 12.62 -9.18 -6.92
CA GLY A 270 13.62 -8.61 -7.82
C GLY A 270 14.44 -7.49 -7.19
N ALA A 271 15.51 -7.12 -7.88
CA ALA A 271 16.35 -5.99 -7.48
C ALA A 271 15.56 -4.67 -7.53
N CYS A 272 15.83 -3.78 -6.57
CA CYS A 272 15.25 -2.44 -6.49
C CYS A 272 16.06 -1.58 -5.52
N TYR A 273 15.89 -0.27 -5.61
CA TYR A 273 16.34 0.65 -4.59
C TYR A 273 15.36 1.81 -4.46
N GLY A 274 14.46 1.73 -3.50
CA GLY A 274 13.46 2.77 -3.29
C GLY A 274 13.03 2.92 -1.86
N SER A 275 12.12 3.85 -1.64
CA SER A 275 11.64 4.21 -0.32
C SER A 275 10.12 4.40 -0.29
N LEU A 276 9.55 4.19 0.88
CA LEU A 276 8.12 4.26 1.16
C LEU A 276 7.86 5.22 2.32
N ARG A 277 6.95 6.18 2.12
CA ARG A 277 6.41 7.02 3.19
C ARG A 277 5.04 6.58 3.66
N GLU A 278 4.22 6.04 2.76
CA GLU A 278 2.87 5.60 3.10
C GLU A 278 2.31 4.66 2.02
N ILE A 279 1.60 3.62 2.44
CA ILE A 279 0.84 2.73 1.56
C ILE A 279 -0.50 2.38 2.20
N VAL A 280 -1.54 2.30 1.38
CA VAL A 280 -2.89 1.90 1.76
C VAL A 280 -3.47 0.96 0.72
N PHE A 281 -4.11 -0.10 1.22
CA PHE A 281 -4.91 -1.04 0.46
C PHE A 281 -6.31 -1.08 1.06
N LEU A 282 -7.31 -0.80 0.25
CA LEU A 282 -8.71 -0.98 0.61
C LEU A 282 -9.30 -2.15 -0.18
N HIS A 283 -10.08 -3.01 0.48
CA HIS A 283 -10.79 -4.10 -0.20
C HIS A 283 -12.16 -3.70 -0.75
N ASP A 284 -12.64 -2.50 -0.38
CA ASP A 284 -13.88 -1.90 -0.87
C ASP A 284 -13.66 -0.39 -0.98
N ALA A 285 -13.79 0.15 -2.19
CA ALA A 285 -13.52 1.54 -2.48
C ALA A 285 -14.39 2.09 -3.61
N SER A 286 -14.54 3.41 -3.60
CA SER A 286 -15.20 4.18 -4.64
C SER A 286 -14.22 5.16 -5.28
N GLN A 287 -14.66 5.81 -6.37
CA GLN A 287 -13.91 6.91 -6.99
C GLN A 287 -13.67 8.09 -6.04
N GLN A 288 -14.59 8.34 -5.11
CA GLN A 288 -14.43 9.38 -4.09
C GLN A 288 -13.30 9.01 -3.13
N ASP A 289 -13.18 7.75 -2.73
CA ASP A 289 -12.08 7.29 -1.89
C ASP A 289 -10.73 7.42 -2.61
N ALA A 290 -10.67 7.12 -3.91
CA ALA A 290 -9.46 7.32 -4.73
C ALA A 290 -9.07 8.80 -4.87
N SER A 291 -10.04 9.68 -5.10
CA SER A 291 -9.82 11.14 -5.08
C SER A 291 -9.38 11.64 -3.69
N LEU A 292 -9.84 11.02 -2.61
CA LEU A 292 -9.46 11.42 -1.27
C LEU A 292 -8.04 10.93 -0.93
N ILE A 293 -7.74 9.67 -1.18
CA ILE A 293 -6.46 9.01 -0.85
C ILE A 293 -5.31 9.58 -1.68
N SER A 294 -5.55 9.97 -2.93
CA SER A 294 -4.52 10.62 -3.77
C SER A 294 -4.17 12.05 -3.35
N ARG A 295 -4.71 12.57 -2.25
CA ARG A 295 -4.32 13.86 -1.63
C ARG A 295 -3.49 13.69 -0.37
N LEU A 296 -3.44 12.46 0.15
CA LEU A 296 -2.77 12.14 1.40
C LEU A 296 -1.32 12.51 1.36
#